data_AF-A0A5E7HLM1-F1
#
_entry.id   AF-A0A5E7HLM1-F1
#
_cell.length_a   1.000
_cell.length_b   1.000
_cell.length_c   1.000
_cell.angle_alpha   90.00
_cell.angle_beta   90.00
_cell.angle_gamma   90.00
#
_symmetry.space_group_name_H-M   'P 1'
#
loop_
_entity.id
_entity.type
_entity.pdbx_description
1 polymer ?
#
loop_
_entity_poly.entity_id
_entity_poly.type
_entity_poly.pdbx_seq_one_letter_code
_entity_poly.pdbx_strand_id
1 'polypeptide(L)'
;MTKKYEALVVEVDEVVEEAMVLLVEGMLVKCFASYCPFEVEVGKQYLVEFEMVLPEGSCVVAAKGCDTKVEMIGCGFSCVISGYLDGDVFRSFIDFMDQELHYEYPYLNERYVEVTAERIDVSF
;
A
#
# COMPACT_ATOMS: atom_id res chain seq x y z
N MET A 1 11.43 -1.65 10.23
CA MET A 1 11.95 -0.64 9.29
C MET A 1 11.22 -0.87 7.98
N THR A 2 10.50 0.13 7.50
CA THR A 2 9.83 0.12 6.19
C THR A 2 10.87 0.05 5.08
N LYS A 3 10.60 -0.78 4.06
CA LYS A 3 11.49 -0.95 2.92
C LYS A 3 11.24 0.17 1.91
N LYS A 4 12.31 0.61 1.24
CA LYS A 4 12.25 1.64 0.21
C LYS A 4 12.10 1.04 -1.18
N TYR A 5 11.33 1.72 -2.04
CA TYR A 5 11.07 1.32 -3.42
C TYR A 5 11.27 2.49 -4.36
N GLU A 6 11.77 2.22 -5.57
CA GLU A 6 11.76 3.21 -6.64
C GLU A 6 10.34 3.31 -7.21
N ALA A 7 9.76 4.50 -7.13
CA ALA A 7 8.42 4.79 -7.63
C ALA A 7 8.48 5.93 -8.64
N LEU A 8 7.87 5.73 -9.81
CA LEU A 8 7.66 6.76 -10.82
C LEU A 8 6.38 7.52 -10.51
N VAL A 9 6.45 8.84 -10.49
CA VAL A 9 5.28 9.71 -10.34
C VAL A 9 4.54 9.76 -11.66
N VAL A 10 3.35 9.20 -11.70
CA VAL A 10 2.52 9.14 -12.92
C VAL A 10 1.58 10.33 -12.98
N GLU A 11 0.99 10.68 -11.85
CA GLU A 11 0.00 11.75 -11.74
C GLU A 11 0.04 12.33 -10.32
N VAL A 12 -0.14 13.65 -10.21
CA VAL A 12 -0.43 14.35 -8.94
C VAL A 12 -1.80 14.99 -9.14
N ASP A 13 -2.69 14.82 -8.17
CA ASP A 13 -4.07 15.32 -8.24
C ASP A 13 -4.07 16.85 -8.28
N GLU A 14 -4.88 17.43 -9.17
CA GLU A 14 -4.92 18.89 -9.39
C GLU A 14 -5.58 19.67 -8.24
N VAL A 15 -6.32 18.99 -7.36
CA VAL A 15 -7.09 19.59 -6.26
C VAL A 15 -6.46 19.29 -4.91
N VAL A 16 -5.88 18.09 -4.75
CA VAL A 16 -5.25 17.64 -3.51
C VAL A 16 -3.80 17.26 -3.78
N GLU A 17 -2.86 18.19 -3.53
CA GLU A 17 -1.44 18.03 -3.87
C GLU A 17 -0.80 16.76 -3.27
N GLU A 18 -1.29 16.28 -2.12
CA GLU A 18 -0.80 15.04 -1.50
C GLU A 18 -1.32 13.78 -2.18
N ALA A 19 -2.43 13.84 -2.93
CA ALA A 19 -2.98 12.69 -3.62
C ALA A 19 -2.27 12.48 -4.96
N MET A 20 -1.79 11.26 -5.20
CA MET A 20 -1.01 10.96 -6.40
C MET A 20 -1.15 9.51 -6.84
N VAL A 21 -0.76 9.25 -8.08
CA VAL A 21 -0.64 7.91 -8.64
C VAL A 21 0.83 7.62 -8.90
N LEU A 22 1.32 6.53 -8.30
CA LEU A 22 2.69 6.07 -8.47
C LEU A 22 2.71 4.73 -9.22
N LEU A 23 3.73 4.55 -10.07
CA LEU A 23 4.08 3.26 -10.65
C LEU A 23 5.26 2.69 -9.88
N VAL A 24 5.04 1.56 -9.19
CA VAL A 24 6.03 0.84 -8.39
C VAL A 24 5.93 -0.64 -8.69
N GLU A 25 7.07 -1.30 -8.96
CA GLU A 25 7.11 -2.74 -9.30
C GLU A 25 6.10 -3.16 -10.39
N GLY A 26 5.85 -2.27 -11.37
CA GLY A 26 4.91 -2.51 -12.47
C GLY A 26 3.43 -2.33 -12.12
N MET A 27 3.10 -1.91 -10.90
CA MET A 27 1.74 -1.67 -10.40
C MET A 27 1.46 -0.18 -10.24
N LEU A 28 0.29 0.25 -10.71
CA LEU A 28 -0.23 1.60 -10.46
C LEU A 28 -0.95 1.63 -9.12
N VAL A 29 -0.54 2.54 -8.24
CA VAL A 29 -1.08 2.69 -6.90
C VAL A 29 -1.48 4.13 -6.68
N LYS A 30 -2.74 4.35 -6.28
CA LYS A 30 -3.19 5.65 -5.81
C LYS A 30 -2.87 5.76 -4.32
N CYS A 31 -2.06 6.73 -3.95
CA CYS A 31 -1.55 6.91 -2.59
C CYS A 31 -1.62 8.37 -2.16
N PHE A 32 -1.35 8.59 -0.88
CA PHE A 32 -1.38 9.90 -0.25
C PHE A 32 0.00 10.23 0.35
N ALA A 33 0.59 11.37 0.00
CA ALA A 33 1.88 11.78 0.51
C ALA A 33 1.76 12.19 1.99
N SER A 34 2.22 11.32 2.90
CA SER A 34 2.23 11.60 4.33
C SER A 34 3.43 12.45 4.75
N TYR A 35 4.52 12.40 3.97
CA TYR A 35 5.69 13.25 4.14
C TYR A 35 6.33 13.56 2.79
N CYS A 36 6.51 14.84 2.50
CA CYS A 36 7.09 15.31 1.25
C CYS A 36 7.87 16.63 1.47
N PRO A 37 9.22 16.58 1.62
CA PRO A 37 10.00 17.77 1.96
C PRO A 37 10.38 18.64 0.75
N PHE A 38 10.03 18.23 -0.46
CA PHE A 38 10.35 18.90 -1.71
C PHE A 38 9.19 18.74 -2.70
N GLU A 39 9.19 19.54 -3.77
CA GLU A 39 8.20 19.43 -4.84
C GLU A 39 8.45 18.19 -5.70
N VAL A 40 7.39 17.43 -5.94
CA VAL A 40 7.42 16.17 -6.71
C VAL A 40 7.00 16.46 -8.15
N GLU A 41 7.77 15.96 -9.10
CA GLU A 41 7.52 16.19 -10.53
C GLU A 41 7.02 14.92 -11.22
N VAL A 42 5.93 15.07 -11.98
CA VAL A 42 5.39 14.00 -12.84
C VAL A 42 6.45 13.54 -13.85
N GLY A 43 6.60 12.23 -14.00
CA GLY A 43 7.58 11.59 -14.88
C GLY A 43 8.95 11.36 -14.23
N LYS A 44 9.18 11.80 -12.99
CA LYS A 44 10.41 11.50 -12.23
C LYS A 44 10.23 10.32 -11.28
N GLN A 45 11.35 9.67 -10.97
CA GLN A 45 11.42 8.56 -10.03
C GLN A 45 12.00 9.02 -8.69
N TYR A 46 11.43 8.50 -7.61
CA TYR A 46 11.85 8.79 -6.25
C TYR A 46 11.94 7.49 -5.45
N LEU A 47 12.84 7.48 -4.47
CA LEU A 47 12.97 6.36 -3.55
C LEU A 47 12.07 6.62 -2.34
N VAL A 48 10.98 5.87 -2.23
CA VAL A 48 9.89 6.15 -1.28
C VAL A 48 9.63 4.97 -0.34
N GLU A 49 8.99 5.24 0.80
CA GLU A 49 8.46 4.23 1.72
C GLU A 49 6.92 4.23 1.66
N PHE A 50 6.32 3.04 1.71
CA PHE A 50 4.86 2.87 1.70
C PHE A 50 4.35 2.32 3.03
N GLU A 51 3.18 2.80 3.43
CA GLU A 51 2.49 2.35 4.63
C GLU A 51 0.99 2.15 4.34
N MET A 52 0.40 1.11 4.92
CA MET A 52 -1.04 0.87 4.84
C MET A 52 -1.73 1.58 6.00
N VAL A 53 -2.79 2.32 5.71
CA VAL A 53 -3.72 2.81 6.73
C VAL A 53 -4.90 1.86 6.78
N LEU A 54 -5.04 1.13 7.88
CA LEU A 54 -6.11 0.15 8.06
C LEU A 54 -7.36 0.81 8.68
N PRO A 55 -8.58 0.39 8.29
CA PRO A 55 -9.80 0.89 8.90
C PRO A 55 -9.97 0.38 10.34
N GLU A 56 -10.81 1.06 11.12
CA GLU A 56 -11.24 0.53 12.41
C GLU A 56 -12.08 -0.75 12.21
N GLY A 57 -11.58 -1.88 12.71
CA GLY A 57 -12.29 -3.16 12.73
C GLY A 57 -11.72 -4.23 11.81
N SER A 58 -12.57 -5.16 11.36
CA SER A 58 -12.12 -6.31 10.57
C SER A 58 -11.81 -5.91 9.13
N CYS A 59 -10.53 -5.96 8.78
CA CYS A 59 -10.01 -5.53 7.49
C CYS A 59 -9.27 -6.64 6.72
N VAL A 60 -9.04 -7.80 7.33
CA VAL A 60 -8.27 -8.91 6.73
C VAL A 60 -9.09 -10.19 6.63
N VAL A 61 -8.96 -10.89 5.51
CA VAL A 61 -9.61 -12.19 5.27
C VAL A 61 -8.63 -13.15 4.58
N ALA A 62 -8.86 -14.45 4.71
CA ALA A 62 -8.09 -15.45 3.97
C ALA A 62 -8.34 -15.31 2.46
N ALA A 63 -7.26 -15.26 1.67
CA ALA A 63 -7.35 -15.17 0.23
C ALA A 63 -7.81 -16.50 -0.37
N LYS A 64 -8.51 -16.43 -1.51
CA LYS A 64 -8.91 -17.62 -2.28
C LYS A 64 -7.80 -18.16 -3.20
N GLY A 65 -6.74 -17.39 -3.40
CA GLY A 65 -5.62 -17.70 -4.28
C GLY A 65 -4.29 -17.17 -3.73
N CYS A 66 -3.23 -17.34 -4.52
CA CYS A 66 -1.86 -16.97 -4.15
C CYS A 66 -1.34 -15.74 -4.90
N ASP A 67 -2.24 -14.98 -5.53
CA ASP A 67 -1.88 -13.82 -6.34
C ASP A 67 -1.56 -12.61 -5.45
N THR A 68 -0.53 -11.85 -5.84
CA THR A 68 -0.19 -10.57 -5.22
C THR A 68 -0.65 -9.44 -6.12
N LYS A 69 -1.48 -8.54 -5.59
CA LYS A 69 -2.04 -7.42 -6.35
C LYS A 69 -2.58 -6.34 -5.42
N VAL A 70 -2.88 -5.19 -6.01
CA VAL A 70 -3.65 -4.13 -5.38
C VAL A 70 -4.78 -3.73 -6.31
N GLU A 71 -5.98 -3.62 -5.76
CA GLU A 71 -7.19 -3.22 -6.48
C GLU A 71 -7.84 -2.04 -5.76
N MET A 72 -7.91 -0.89 -6.43
CA MET A 72 -8.57 0.30 -5.89
C MET A 72 -10.08 0.09 -5.80
N ILE A 73 -10.70 0.54 -4.71
CA ILE A 73 -12.14 0.43 -4.45
C ILE A 73 -12.81 1.75 -4.82
N GLY A 74 -13.58 1.74 -5.91
CA GLY A 74 -14.32 2.91 -6.37
C GLY A 74 -13.39 4.07 -6.77
N CYS A 75 -13.80 5.31 -6.48
CA CYS A 75 -13.05 6.51 -6.86
C CYS A 75 -12.16 7.07 -5.71
N GLY A 76 -12.19 6.45 -4.53
CA GLY A 76 -11.49 6.90 -3.33
C GLY A 76 -10.02 6.49 -3.29
N PHE A 77 -9.49 6.33 -2.08
CA PHE A 77 -8.14 5.82 -1.81
C PHE A 77 -8.13 4.39 -1.27
N SER A 78 -9.30 3.87 -0.88
CA SER A 78 -9.40 2.54 -0.32
C SER A 78 -9.05 1.50 -1.35
N CYS A 79 -8.38 0.44 -0.91
CA CYS A 79 -7.91 -0.61 -1.79
C CYS A 79 -7.94 -1.97 -1.10
N VAL A 80 -8.03 -3.03 -1.89
CA VAL A 80 -7.78 -4.40 -1.44
C VAL A 80 -6.40 -4.80 -1.93
N ILE A 81 -5.56 -5.22 -0.99
CA ILE A 81 -4.20 -5.68 -1.26
C ILE A 81 -4.16 -7.18 -0.97
N SER A 82 -3.83 -7.98 -1.97
CA SER A 82 -3.63 -9.43 -1.84
C SER A 82 -2.16 -9.72 -1.62
N GLY A 83 -1.83 -10.56 -0.64
CA GLY A 83 -0.45 -10.87 -0.31
C GLY A 83 -0.31 -12.02 0.68
N TYR A 84 0.92 -12.28 1.11
CA TYR A 84 1.25 -13.28 2.11
C TYR A 84 1.63 -12.59 3.43
N LEU A 85 0.93 -12.92 4.51
CA LEU A 85 1.21 -12.41 5.85
C LEU A 85 2.32 -13.25 6.50
N ASP A 86 3.47 -12.64 6.77
CA ASP A 86 4.68 -13.30 7.29
C ASP A 86 5.24 -12.56 8.51
N GLY A 87 4.57 -12.75 9.66
CA GLY A 87 4.87 -12.01 10.88
C GLY A 87 4.63 -10.51 10.69
N ASP A 88 5.63 -9.70 11.04
CA ASP A 88 5.57 -8.23 10.94
C ASP A 88 5.53 -7.69 9.50
N VAL A 89 5.63 -8.57 8.49
CA VAL A 89 5.72 -8.18 7.07
C VAL A 89 4.55 -8.75 6.29
N PHE A 90 3.81 -7.87 5.62
CA PHE A 90 2.82 -8.25 4.63
C PHE A 90 3.43 -8.15 3.22
N ARG A 91 3.68 -9.31 2.61
CA ARG A 91 4.38 -9.44 1.32
C ARG A 91 3.39 -9.44 0.17
N SER A 92 3.33 -8.35 -0.58
CA SER A 92 2.46 -8.20 -1.76
C SER A 92 3.29 -7.81 -2.99
N PHE A 93 2.76 -6.99 -3.90
CA PHE A 93 3.51 -6.37 -4.99
C PHE A 93 4.68 -5.52 -4.48
N ILE A 94 4.56 -5.03 -3.24
CA ILE A 94 5.65 -4.56 -2.38
C ILE A 94 5.47 -5.14 -0.98
N ASP A 95 6.52 -5.10 -0.17
CA ASP A 95 6.45 -5.43 1.26
C ASP A 95 5.95 -4.23 2.06
N PHE A 96 4.88 -4.43 2.81
CA PHE A 96 4.37 -3.50 3.81
C PHE A 96 4.71 -4.00 5.22
N MET A 97 4.83 -3.07 6.16
CA MET A 97 4.68 -3.45 7.57
C MET A 97 3.24 -3.89 7.78
N ASP A 98 3.03 -5.00 8.48
CA ASP A 98 1.72 -5.62 8.58
C ASP A 98 0.74 -4.86 9.49
N GLN A 99 1.18 -3.81 10.18
CA GLN A 99 0.37 -3.00 11.08
C GLN A 99 -0.30 -3.83 12.19
N GLU A 100 0.46 -4.76 12.79
CA GLU A 100 0.03 -5.65 13.88
C GLU A 100 -1.05 -6.69 13.48
N LEU A 101 -1.36 -6.82 12.19
CA LEU A 101 -2.32 -7.80 11.68
C LEU A 101 -2.03 -9.23 12.13
N HIS A 102 -0.77 -9.65 12.20
CA HIS A 102 -0.41 -10.99 12.65
C HIS A 102 -0.67 -11.22 14.14
N TYR A 103 -0.66 -10.17 14.98
CA TYR A 103 -1.04 -10.25 16.39
C TYR A 103 -2.56 -10.24 16.57
N GLU A 104 -3.27 -9.41 15.80
CA GLU A 104 -4.74 -9.33 15.84
C GLU A 104 -5.42 -10.56 15.22
N TYR A 105 -4.83 -11.11 14.16
CA TYR A 105 -5.34 -12.24 13.37
C TYR A 105 -4.29 -13.37 13.27
N PRO A 106 -3.87 -13.96 14.40
CA PRO A 106 -2.79 -14.95 14.40
C PRO A 106 -3.12 -16.22 13.61
N TYR A 107 -4.42 -16.53 13.43
CA TYR A 107 -4.89 -17.64 12.61
C TYR A 107 -4.75 -17.41 11.09
N LEU A 108 -4.48 -16.18 10.68
CA LEU A 108 -4.20 -15.79 9.30
C LEU A 108 -2.70 -15.59 9.03
N ASN A 109 -1.85 -15.59 10.05
CA ASN A 109 -0.41 -15.51 9.86
C ASN A 109 0.11 -16.74 9.08
N GLU A 110 1.19 -16.55 8.33
CA GLU A 110 1.77 -17.54 7.40
C GLU A 110 0.78 -18.04 6.34
N ARG A 111 -0.12 -17.15 5.87
CA ARG A 111 -1.11 -17.47 4.84
C ARG A 111 -1.26 -16.32 3.85
N TYR A 112 -1.80 -16.67 2.69
CA TYR A 112 -2.29 -15.68 1.75
C TYR A 112 -3.57 -15.05 2.27
N VAL A 113 -3.60 -13.72 2.30
CA VAL A 113 -4.69 -12.90 2.82
C VAL A 113 -5.01 -11.75 1.86
N GLU A 114 -6.22 -11.23 1.98
CA GLU A 114 -6.63 -9.97 1.38
C GLU A 114 -6.85 -8.97 2.50
N VAL A 115 -6.13 -7.85 2.44
CA VAL A 115 -6.20 -6.74 3.40
C VAL A 115 -6.91 -5.58 2.73
N THR A 116 -7.96 -5.08 3.36
CA THR A 116 -8.67 -3.86 2.96
C THR A 116 -8.06 -2.68 3.69
N ALA A 117 -7.35 -1.82 2.98
CA ALA A 117 -6.79 -0.58 3.52
C ALA A 117 -7.71 0.60 3.17
N GLU A 118 -7.83 1.56 4.09
CA GLU A 118 -8.52 2.84 3.82
C GLU A 118 -7.77 3.68 2.80
N ARG A 119 -6.43 3.64 2.87
CA ARG A 119 -5.51 4.26 1.91
C ARG A 119 -4.10 3.66 2.06
N ILE A 120 -3.27 3.92 1.06
CA ILE A 120 -1.82 3.71 1.13
C ILE A 120 -1.17 5.08 1.24
N ASP A 121 -0.35 5.25 2.28
CA ASP A 121 0.47 6.45 2.46
C ASP A 121 1.86 6.24 1.85
N VAL A 122 2.43 7.32 1.35
CA VAL A 122 3.79 7.35 0.79
C VAL A 122 4.62 8.46 1.43
N SER A 123 5.86 8.13 1.79
CA SER A 123 6.85 9.07 2.30
C SER A 123 8.01 9.21 1.31
N PHE A 124 8.30 10.45 0.91
CA PHE A 124 9.39 10.83 0.01
C PHE A 124 10.69 11.17 0.75
#